data_AF-A0A2X1Y8S1-F1
#
_entry.id   AF-A0A2X1Y8S1-F1
#
_cell.length_a   1.000
_cell.length_b   1.000
_cell.length_c   1.000
_cell.angle_alpha   90.00
_cell.angle_beta   90.00
_cell.angle_gamma   90.00
#
_symmetry.space_group_name_H-M   'P 1'
#
loop_
_entity.id
_entity.type
_entity.pdbx_description
1 polymer ?
#
loop_
_entity_poly.entity_id
_entity_poly.type
_entity_poly.pdbx_seq_one_letter_code
_entity_poly.pdbx_strand_id
1 'polypeptide(L)' 'MISKESSIHPKIFPELTVKQFEVLFHYALGKSAKDIQISLGCSRTAIEKHLTEIRYKFNCQNSSELRVIFFMRIITNLNI' A
#
# COMPACT_ATOMS: atom_id res chain seq x y z
N MET A 1 -17.45 -6.60 5.12
CA MET A 1 -16.47 -7.52 5.71
C MET A 1 -15.13 -6.81 5.74
N ILE A 2 -14.62 -6.47 6.93
CA ILE A 2 -13.25 -6.01 7.07
C ILE A 2 -12.39 -7.26 6.94
N SER A 3 -11.70 -7.41 5.81
CA SER A 3 -10.80 -8.54 5.57
C SER A 3 -9.72 -8.57 6.64
N LYS A 4 -9.29 -9.77 7.04
CA LYS A 4 -8.31 -10.03 8.12
C LYS A 4 -6.98 -9.26 7.93
N GLU A 5 -6.69 -8.78 6.72
CA GLU A 5 -5.52 -7.94 6.41
C GLU A 5 -5.56 -6.53 7.04
N SER A 6 -6.74 -5.96 7.30
CA SER A 6 -6.86 -4.60 7.87
C SER A 6 -6.37 -4.51 9.32
N SER A 7 -6.25 -5.64 10.03
CA SER A 7 -5.79 -5.68 11.43
C SER A 7 -4.28 -5.47 11.59
N ILE A 8 -3.50 -5.72 10.53
CA ILE A 8 -2.03 -5.60 10.53
C ILE A 8 -1.60 -4.16 10.22
N HIS A 9 -2.43 -3.44 9.47
CA HIS A 9 -2.20 -2.07 9.01
C HIS A 9 -1.66 -1.11 10.09
N PRO A 10 -2.37 -0.85 11.22
CA PRO A 10 -1.95 0.18 12.15
C PRO A 10 -0.64 -0.13 12.86
N LYS A 11 -0.21 -1.40 12.91
CA LYS A 11 1.06 -1.80 13.53
C LYS A 11 2.26 -1.60 12.61
N ILE A 12 2.12 -1.92 11.32
CA ILE A 12 3.24 -1.92 10.36
C ILE A 12 3.32 -0.61 9.57
N PHE A 13 2.18 0.03 9.32
CA PHE A 13 2.05 1.24 8.52
C PHE A 13 1.18 2.29 9.23
N PRO A 14 1.55 2.72 10.46
CA PRO A 14 0.76 3.67 11.24
C PRO A 14 0.55 5.03 10.56
N GLU A 15 1.43 5.42 9.63
CA GLU A 15 1.33 6.67 8.88
C GLU A 15 0.33 6.60 7.71
N LEU A 16 -0.17 5.42 7.35
CA LEU A 16 -1.11 5.26 6.25
C LEU A 16 -2.56 5.27 6.75
N THR A 17 -3.48 5.67 5.87
CA THR A 17 -4.90 5.34 6.06
C THR A 17 -5.15 3.92 5.58
N VAL A 18 -6.24 3.29 6.03
CA VAL A 18 -6.63 1.95 5.56
C VAL A 18 -6.69 1.88 4.03
N LYS A 19 -7.26 2.91 3.38
CA LYS A 19 -7.36 2.97 1.92
C LYS A 19 -5.98 3.12 1.25
N GLN A 20 -5.09 3.93 1.81
CA GLN A 20 -3.71 4.05 1.31
C GLN A 20 -2.96 2.73 1.44
N PHE A 21 -3.17 2.00 2.54
CA PHE A 21 -2.59 0.67 2.72
C PHE A 21 -3.13 -0.37 1.75
N GLU A 22 -4.44 -0.41 1.51
CA GLU A 22 -5.06 -1.30 0.50
C GLU A 22 -4.47 -1.05 -0.90
N VAL A 23 -4.30 0.22 -1.28
CA VAL A 23 -3.65 0.61 -2.54
C VAL A 23 -2.20 0.14 -2.57
N LEU A 24 -1.43 0.42 -1.51
CA LEU A 24 -0.03 -0.01 -1.41
C LEU A 24 0.13 -1.53 -1.48
N PHE A 25 -0.73 -2.27 -0.78
CA PHE A 25 -0.72 -3.73 -0.73
C PHE A 25 -0.85 -4.31 -2.14
N HIS A 26 -1.87 -3.91 -2.88
CA HIS A 26 -2.06 -4.40 -4.25
C HIS A 26 -0.94 -3.95 -5.19
N TYR A 27 -0.49 -2.70 -5.04
CA TYR A 27 0.61 -2.16 -5.84
C TYR A 27 1.92 -2.92 -5.61
N ALA A 28 2.25 -3.25 -4.36
CA ALA A 28 3.45 -3.99 -3.99
C ALA A 28 3.46 -5.41 -4.55
N LEU A 29 2.28 -6.03 -4.67
CA LEU A 29 2.08 -7.33 -5.32
C LEU A 29 2.12 -7.26 -6.86
N GLY A 30 2.42 -6.10 -7.44
CA GLY A 30 2.59 -5.94 -8.89
C GLY A 30 1.28 -5.81 -9.68
N LYS A 31 0.14 -5.60 -9.00
CA LYS A 31 -1.13 -5.36 -9.70
C LYS A 31 -1.08 -4.05 -10.49
N SER A 32 -1.67 -4.06 -11.69
CA SER A 32 -1.80 -2.85 -12.50
C SER A 32 -2.82 -1.87 -11.88
N ALA A 33 -2.76 -0.60 -12.25
CA ALA A 33 -3.75 0.39 -11.79
C ALA A 33 -5.19 0.00 -12.17
N LYS A 34 -5.38 -0.72 -13.30
CA LYS A 34 -6.68 -1.26 -13.72
C LYS A 34 -7.16 -2.34 -12.75
N ASP A 35 -6.28 -3.27 -12.36
CA ASP A 35 -6.63 -4.35 -11.43
C ASP A 35 -6.90 -3.81 -10.02
N ILE A 36 -6.16 -2.79 -9.60
CA ILE A 36 -6.39 -2.10 -8.33
C ILE A 36 -7.75 -1.38 -8.36
N GLN A 37 -8.08 -0.70 -9.46
CA GLN A 37 -9.38 -0.06 -9.64
C GLN A 37 -10.53 -1.07 -9.53
N ILE A 38 -10.41 -2.23 -10.18
CA ILE A 38 -11.40 -3.31 -10.07
C ILE A 38 -11.46 -3.85 -8.63
N SER A 39 -10.32 -4.05 -7.98
CA SER A 39 -10.25 -4.63 -6.63
C SER A 39 -10.82 -3.70 -5.55
N LEU A 40 -10.61 -2.38 -5.68
CA LEU A 40 -10.92 -1.40 -4.63
C LEU A 40 -12.10 -0.48 -4.97
N GLY A 41 -12.65 -0.56 -6.18
CA GLY A 41 -13.76 0.28 -6.64
C GLY A 41 -13.43 1.77 -6.73
N CYS A 42 -12.16 2.13 -6.93
CA CYS A 42 -11.70 3.52 -6.99
C CYS A 42 -11.11 3.88 -8.36
N SER A 43 -11.17 5.16 -8.74
CA SER A 43 -10.68 5.61 -10.04
C SER A 43 -9.14 5.52 -10.13
N ARG A 44 -8.62 5.34 -11.35
CA ARG A 44 -7.17 5.42 -11.62
C ARG A 44 -6.53 6.70 -11.04
N THR A 45 -7.18 7.84 -11.18
CA THR A 45 -6.68 9.12 -10.62
C THR A 45 -6.57 9.09 -9.10
N ALA A 46 -7.55 8.48 -8.41
CA ALA A 46 -7.50 8.30 -6.96
C ALA A 46 -6.35 7.38 -6.55
N ILE A 47 -6.11 6.29 -7.30
CA ILE A 47 -4.98 5.37 -7.07
C ILE A 47 -3.64 6.10 -7.20
N GLU A 48 -3.43 6.87 -8.28
CA GLU A 48 -2.19 7.63 -8.49
C GLU A 48 -1.98 8.69 -7.40
N LYS A 49 -3.06 9.35 -6.97
CA LYS A 49 -3.03 10.29 -5.85
C LYS A 49 -2.58 9.61 -4.56
N HIS A 50 -3.17 8.46 -4.21
CA HIS A 50 -2.76 7.71 -3.04
C HIS A 50 -1.29 7.27 -3.13
N LEU A 51 -0.83 6.75 -4.27
CA LEU A 51 0.57 6.38 -4.45
C LEU A 51 1.51 7.57 -4.31
N THR A 52 1.11 8.76 -4.78
CA THR A 52 1.88 10.00 -4.61
C THR A 52 1.99 10.41 -3.14
N GLU A 53 0.88 10.38 -2.40
CA GLU A 53 0.86 10.68 -0.96
C GLU A 53 1.69 9.67 -0.16
N ILE A 54 1.62 8.38 -0.50
CA ILE A 54 2.40 7.33 0.16
C ILE A 54 3.90 7.54 -0.09
N ARG A 55 4.30 7.85 -1.32
CA ARG A 55 5.70 8.17 -1.64
C ARG A 55 6.22 9.34 -0.83
N TYR A 56 5.41 10.37 -0.65
CA TYR A 56 5.73 11.51 0.21
C TYR A 56 5.90 11.08 1.68
N LYS A 57 4.96 10.30 2.22
CA LYS A 57 5.02 9.79 3.60
C LYS A 57 6.24 8.91 3.88
N PHE A 58 6.66 8.12 2.89
CA PHE A 58 7.81 7.23 3.00
C PHE A 58 9.13 7.86 2.55
N ASN A 59 9.10 9.11 2.07
CA ASN A 59 10.24 9.79 1.48
C ASN A 59 10.96 8.96 0.40
N CYS A 60 10.18 8.36 -0.52
CA CYS A 60 10.73 7.56 -1.62
C CYS A 60 10.41 8.17 -2.99
N GLN A 61 11.33 8.03 -3.93
CA GLN A 61 11.31 8.72 -5.23
C GLN A 61 10.62 7.90 -6.32
N ASN A 62 10.64 6.57 -6.20
CA ASN A 62 10.22 5.70 -7.28
C ASN A 62 9.45 4.45 -6.83
N SER A 63 8.84 3.81 -7.82
CA SER A 63 8.05 2.59 -7.71
C SER A 63 8.80 1.42 -7.04
N SER A 64 10.09 1.28 -7.32
CA SER A 64 10.89 0.16 -6.81
C SER A 64 11.16 0.32 -5.32
N GLU A 65 11.57 1.51 -4.89
CA GLU A 65 11.74 1.84 -3.46
C GLU A 65 10.45 1.63 -2.68
N LEU A 66 9.31 2.07 -3.23
CA LEU A 66 8.01 1.92 -2.57
C LEU A 66 7.69 0.43 -2.30
N ARG A 67 7.96 -0.46 -3.25
CA ARG A 67 7.78 -1.91 -3.07
C ARG A 67 8.77 -2.49 -2.06
N VAL A 68 10.03 -2.06 -2.11
CA VAL A 68 11.06 -2.50 -1.15
C VAL A 68 10.65 -2.14 0.28
N ILE A 69 10.19 -0.91 0.52
CA ILE A 69 9.73 -0.47 1.84
C ILE A 69 8.58 -1.34 2.34
N PHE A 70 7.60 -1.64 1.47
CA PHE A 70 6.50 -2.53 1.82
C PHE A 70 7.01 -3.91 2.26
N PHE A 71 7.81 -4.58 1.43
CA PHE A 71 8.29 -5.93 1.75
C PHE A 71 9.23 -5.96 2.97
N MET A 72 10.12 -4.98 3.10
CA MET A 72 11.02 -4.87 4.27
C MET A 72 10.22 -4.76 5.56
N ARG A 73 9.22 -3.87 5.62
CA ARG A 73 8.39 -3.72 6.82
C ARG A 73 7.60 -4.98 7.13
N ILE A 74 7.05 -5.66 6.13
CA ILE A 74 6.36 -6.94 6.32
C ILE A 74 7.32 -7.99 6.89
N ILE A 75 8.49 -8.20 6.27
CA ILE A 75 9.49 -9.20 6.69
C ILE A 75 9.98 -8.91 8.12
N THR A 76 10.34 -7.66 8.43
CA THR A 76 10.79 -7.28 9.78
C THR A 76 9.73 -7.52 10.86
N ASN A 77 8.43 -7.47 10.51
CA ASN A 77 7.34 -7.70 11.44
C ASN A 77 6.79 -9.13 11.44
N LEU A 78 7.24 -10.00 10.52
CA LEU A 78 6.88 -11.42 10.48
C LEU A 78 7.75 -12.30 11.40
N ASN A 79 8.90 -11.79 11.86
CA ASN A 79 9.81 -12.50 12.77
C ASN A 79 9.48 -12.20 14.24
N ILE A 80 8.30 -12.66 14.70
CA ILE A 80 8.00 -12.78 16.14
C ILE A 80 8.34 -14.20 16.58
#